data_AF-A0A431MV11-F1
#
_entry.id   AF-A0A431MV11-F1
#
_cell.length_a   1.000
_cell.length_b   1.000
_cell.length_c   1.000
_cell.angle_alpha   90.00
_cell.angle_beta   90.00
_cell.angle_gamma   90.00
#
_symmetry.space_group_name_H-M   'P 1'
#
loop_
_entity.id
_entity.type
_entity.pdbx_description
1 polymer ?
#
loop_
_entity_poly.entity_id
_entity_poly.type
_entity_poly.pdbx_seq_one_letter_code
_entity_poly.pdbx_strand_id
1 'polypeptide(L)'
;MKTFKSLLVTLVVVFFSQLLYAQQDYTGLYMTYNDFLQKKLSYPVECGSKNGKLRLNELFGSSKGFVIQNGEKHEFDKKRVYGYRTCANKNYRFYNNSSYEILDTAGFYIYYQYRLEQKVKGKGAIKTDEYFFSRYAGDPILALTADNLKKAFPANHMFHHELDAQFRSDKDLMAYDSYAKNYKVKCLYNDSLK
;
A
#
# COMPACT_ATOMS: atom_id res chain seq x y z
N MET A 1 -33.56 -3.51 -60.90
CA MET A 1 -32.58 -4.34 -60.17
C MET A 1 -32.03 -3.53 -59.01
N LYS A 2 -31.78 -4.21 -57.89
CA LYS A 2 -31.63 -3.69 -56.52
C LYS A 2 -30.47 -2.69 -56.35
N THR A 3 -30.74 -1.53 -55.77
CA THR A 3 -29.75 -0.81 -54.94
C THR A 3 -30.42 -0.43 -53.62
N PHE A 4 -30.18 -1.30 -52.64
CA PHE A 4 -30.50 -1.12 -51.24
C PHE A 4 -29.25 -0.51 -50.57
N LYS A 5 -29.45 0.34 -49.55
CA LYS A 5 -28.44 0.91 -48.63
C LYS A 5 -27.73 2.16 -49.20
N SER A 6 -27.62 3.28 -48.49
CA SER A 6 -27.29 3.38 -47.07
C SER A 6 -27.96 4.60 -46.43
N LEU A 7 -28.76 4.33 -45.39
CA LEU A 7 -29.30 5.29 -44.45
C LEU A 7 -28.37 5.26 -43.22
N LEU A 8 -28.06 6.44 -42.67
CA LEU A 8 -27.34 6.66 -41.39
C LEU A 8 -25.93 6.03 -41.26
N VAL A 9 -24.89 6.87 -41.39
CA VAL A 9 -23.68 6.69 -40.56
C VAL A 9 -23.65 7.82 -39.54
N THR A 10 -23.96 7.37 -38.34
CA THR A 10 -24.11 8.04 -37.06
C THR A 10 -22.91 8.92 -36.67
N LEU A 11 -23.26 10.12 -36.23
CA LEU A 11 -22.53 11.00 -35.33
C LEU A 11 -21.99 10.23 -34.11
N VAL A 12 -20.73 9.78 -34.12
CA VAL A 12 -20.03 9.26 -32.92
C VAL A 12 -18.56 9.66 -32.94
N VAL A 13 -18.25 10.95 -32.83
CA VAL A 13 -16.88 11.42 -32.52
C VAL A 13 -16.93 12.61 -31.55
N VAL A 14 -17.61 12.46 -30.42
CA VAL A 14 -17.45 13.39 -29.28
C VAL A 14 -17.65 12.62 -27.98
N PHE A 15 -16.73 11.74 -27.56
CA PHE A 15 -16.69 11.24 -26.17
C PHE A 15 -15.36 10.57 -25.79
N PHE A 16 -14.21 11.04 -26.30
CA PHE A 16 -12.90 10.54 -25.87
C PHE A 16 -11.92 11.64 -25.42
N SER A 17 -12.45 12.76 -24.91
CA SER A 17 -11.66 13.84 -24.31
C SER A 17 -11.85 13.95 -22.79
N GLN A 18 -11.88 12.81 -22.09
CA GLN A 18 -11.80 12.77 -20.62
C GLN A 18 -10.90 11.64 -20.14
N LEU A 19 -9.62 11.66 -20.54
CA LEU A 19 -8.56 10.93 -19.83
C LEU A 19 -7.32 11.81 -19.67
N LEU A 20 -7.54 13.08 -19.32
CA LEU A 20 -6.56 13.78 -18.50
C LEU A 20 -6.93 13.44 -17.06
N TYR A 21 -6.27 12.40 -16.52
CA TYR A 21 -6.33 12.12 -15.10
C TYR A 21 -5.83 13.37 -14.37
N ALA A 22 -6.75 14.18 -13.85
CA ALA A 22 -6.44 14.99 -12.69
C ALA A 22 -5.85 14.02 -11.67
N GLN A 23 -4.60 14.27 -11.26
CA GLN A 23 -3.95 13.46 -10.24
C GLN A 23 -4.89 13.44 -9.03
N GLN A 24 -5.10 12.26 -8.44
CA GLN A 24 -6.05 12.10 -7.35
C GLN A 24 -5.54 12.83 -6.11
N ASP A 25 -5.80 14.13 -6.04
CA ASP A 25 -5.33 15.04 -5.01
C ASP A 25 -6.19 14.95 -3.74
N TYR A 26 -6.49 13.73 -3.29
CA TYR A 26 -7.31 13.50 -2.09
C TYR A 26 -6.61 12.58 -1.10
N THR A 27 -6.60 13.01 0.16
CA THR A 27 -6.33 12.16 1.32
C THR A 27 -7.64 11.67 1.92
N GLY A 28 -7.60 10.56 2.65
CA GLY A 28 -8.79 9.97 3.27
C GLY A 28 -8.50 8.62 3.89
N LEU A 29 -9.56 8.00 4.39
CA LEU A 29 -9.48 6.70 5.06
C LEU A 29 -9.98 5.58 4.15
N TYR A 30 -9.31 4.44 4.22
CA TYR A 30 -9.88 3.17 3.77
C TYR A 30 -10.52 2.52 5.00
N MET A 31 -11.86 2.44 5.04
CA MET A 31 -12.54 1.87 6.21
C MET A 31 -12.32 0.36 6.28
N THR A 32 -12.37 -0.31 5.13
CA THR A 32 -12.16 -1.74 4.97
C THR A 32 -11.04 -2.04 3.99
N TYR A 33 -10.53 -3.28 3.98
CA TYR A 33 -9.57 -3.71 2.96
C TYR A 33 -10.20 -3.69 1.55
N ASN A 34 -11.51 -3.90 1.43
CA ASN A 34 -12.23 -3.78 0.15
C ASN A 34 -12.22 -2.36 -0.38
N ASP A 35 -12.41 -1.37 0.50
CA ASP A 35 -12.29 0.05 0.11
C ASP A 35 -10.89 0.34 -0.44
N PHE A 36 -9.84 -0.23 0.17
CA PHE A 36 -8.48 -0.12 -0.34
C PHE A 36 -8.30 -0.75 -1.73
N LEU A 37 -8.78 -1.99 -1.94
CA LEU A 37 -8.70 -2.66 -3.24
C LEU A 37 -9.46 -1.89 -4.33
N GLN A 38 -10.57 -1.26 -3.98
CA GLN A 38 -11.39 -0.45 -4.88
C GLN A 38 -10.91 1.01 -5.00
N LYS A 39 -9.83 1.40 -4.29
CA LYS A 39 -9.34 2.78 -4.20
C LYS A 39 -10.41 3.78 -3.74
N LYS A 40 -11.37 3.32 -2.94
CA LYS A 40 -12.49 4.10 -2.41
C LYS A 40 -12.07 4.76 -1.10
N LEU A 41 -12.07 6.10 -1.06
CA LEU A 41 -11.81 6.84 0.16
C LEU A 41 -13.10 7.23 0.88
N SER A 42 -13.15 6.98 2.17
CA SER A 42 -14.08 7.60 3.10
C SER A 42 -13.48 8.89 3.65
N TYR A 43 -14.34 9.87 3.91
CA TYR A 43 -13.94 11.22 4.31
C TYR A 43 -12.86 11.83 3.38
N PRO A 44 -13.08 11.85 2.05
CA PRO A 44 -12.10 12.41 1.13
C PRO A 44 -11.90 13.91 1.41
N VAL A 45 -10.65 14.30 1.51
CA VAL A 45 -10.22 15.68 1.72
C VAL A 45 -9.25 16.07 0.62
N GLU A 46 -9.55 17.16 -0.07
CA GLU A 46 -8.68 17.70 -1.11
C GLU A 46 -7.35 18.17 -0.52
N CYS A 47 -6.27 17.80 -1.17
CA CYS A 47 -4.92 18.12 -0.77
C CYS A 47 -4.65 19.61 -0.92
N GLY A 48 -4.13 20.24 0.15
CA GLY A 48 -3.93 21.70 0.20
C GLY A 48 -5.18 22.49 0.62
N SER A 49 -6.32 21.84 0.86
CA SER A 49 -7.50 22.51 1.41
C SER A 49 -7.20 23.16 2.77
N LYS A 50 -7.64 24.42 2.94
CA LYS A 50 -7.55 25.12 4.23
C LYS A 50 -8.49 24.54 5.29
N ASN A 51 -9.60 23.93 4.84
CA ASN A 51 -10.69 23.48 5.70
C ASN A 51 -10.72 21.95 5.85
N GLY A 52 -9.67 21.25 5.42
CA GLY A 52 -9.58 19.81 5.62
C GLY A 52 -8.17 19.31 5.85
N LYS A 53 -8.04 18.30 6.72
CA LYS A 53 -6.77 17.62 7.00
C LYS A 53 -7.01 16.27 7.66
N LEU A 54 -6.18 15.29 7.34
CA LEU A 54 -6.05 14.04 8.09
C LEU A 54 -4.96 14.20 9.16
N ARG A 55 -5.23 13.73 10.38
CA ARG A 55 -4.30 13.72 11.50
C ARG A 55 -4.38 12.39 12.24
N LEU A 56 -3.22 11.75 12.42
CA LEU A 56 -3.12 10.40 12.98
C LEU A 56 -2.77 10.37 14.47
N ASN A 57 -2.51 11.52 15.09
CA ASN A 57 -2.06 11.65 16.48
C ASN A 57 -0.94 10.66 16.84
N GLU A 58 0.26 10.91 16.33
CA GLU A 58 1.41 9.99 16.42
C GLU A 58 2.17 10.05 17.76
N LEU A 59 1.84 11.03 18.62
CA LEU A 59 2.39 11.11 19.97
C LEU A 59 1.87 9.93 20.81
N PHE A 60 2.76 8.99 21.12
CA PHE A 60 2.58 7.88 22.06
C PHE A 60 1.50 6.84 21.71
N GLY A 61 1.51 6.30 20.49
CA GLY A 61 0.73 5.10 20.18
C GLY A 61 -0.78 5.28 20.34
N SER A 62 -1.27 6.52 20.19
CA SER A 62 -2.68 6.80 20.35
C SER A 62 -3.50 5.95 19.35
N SER A 63 -4.55 5.29 19.84
CA SER A 63 -5.42 4.47 19.00
C SER A 63 -6.37 5.30 18.12
N LYS A 64 -6.37 6.63 18.27
CA LYS A 64 -7.32 7.52 17.62
C LYS A 64 -6.64 8.41 16.58
N GLY A 65 -7.39 8.78 15.56
CA GLY A 65 -7.06 9.86 14.64
C GLY A 65 -8.30 10.70 14.36
N PHE A 66 -8.16 11.73 13.54
CA PHE A 66 -9.30 12.48 13.03
C PHE A 66 -9.08 12.97 11.61
N VAL A 67 -10.18 13.08 10.88
CA VAL A 67 -10.27 13.78 9.60
C VAL A 67 -11.08 15.05 9.84
N ILE A 68 -10.58 16.18 9.37
CA ILE A 68 -11.41 17.37 9.21
C ILE A 68 -11.86 17.40 7.75
N GLN A 69 -13.16 17.37 7.51
CA GLN A 69 -13.76 17.44 6.18
C GLN A 69 -14.73 18.63 6.18
N ASN A 70 -14.49 19.61 5.31
CA ASN A 70 -15.32 20.82 5.22
C ASN A 70 -15.52 21.56 6.57
N GLY A 71 -14.49 21.57 7.42
CA GLY A 71 -14.54 22.17 8.76
C GLY A 71 -15.13 21.28 9.86
N GLU A 72 -15.77 20.15 9.52
CA GLU A 72 -16.29 19.20 10.51
C GLU A 72 -15.23 18.16 10.89
N LYS A 73 -15.07 17.90 12.20
CA LYS A 73 -14.09 16.95 12.73
C LYS A 73 -14.75 15.58 12.93
N HIS A 74 -14.26 14.58 12.20
CA HIS A 74 -14.64 13.18 12.35
C HIS A 74 -13.49 12.39 13.02
N GLU A 75 -13.69 11.95 14.26
CA GLU A 75 -12.73 11.08 14.94
C GLU A 75 -12.89 9.61 14.52
N PHE A 76 -11.80 8.86 14.50
CA PHE A 76 -11.80 7.44 14.20
C PHE A 76 -10.84 6.66 15.09
N ASP A 77 -11.13 5.38 15.28
CA ASP A 77 -10.24 4.41 15.93
C ASP A 77 -9.45 3.65 14.86
N LYS A 78 -8.12 3.66 14.96
CA LYS A 78 -7.19 2.96 14.06
C LYS A 78 -7.43 1.45 14.00
N LYS A 79 -8.01 0.84 15.04
CA LYS A 79 -8.38 -0.58 15.03
C LYS A 79 -9.63 -0.88 14.18
N ARG A 80 -10.43 0.14 13.90
CA ARG A 80 -11.70 0.04 13.16
C ARG A 80 -11.59 0.54 11.71
N VAL A 81 -10.41 0.99 11.32
CA VAL A 81 -10.11 1.55 10.00
C VAL A 81 -8.99 0.72 9.39
N TYR A 82 -9.14 0.29 8.15
CA TYR A 82 -8.12 -0.51 7.48
C TYR A 82 -6.83 0.29 7.24
N GLY A 83 -6.94 1.55 6.82
CA GLY A 83 -5.78 2.32 6.44
C GLY A 83 -6.13 3.73 5.97
N TYR A 84 -5.17 4.38 5.34
CA TYR A 84 -5.34 5.73 4.80
C TYR A 84 -4.45 5.96 3.59
N ARG A 85 -4.79 7.00 2.81
CA ARG A 85 -3.95 7.54 1.74
C ARG A 85 -3.50 8.94 2.10
N THR A 86 -2.23 9.24 1.90
CA THR A 86 -1.69 10.60 2.06
C THR A 86 -1.83 11.41 0.77
N CYS A 87 -1.64 12.73 0.87
CA CYS A 87 -1.60 13.59 -0.32
C CYS A 87 -0.43 13.31 -1.27
N ALA A 88 0.60 12.59 -0.83
CA ALA A 88 1.67 12.10 -1.70
C ALA A 88 1.31 10.77 -2.39
N ASN A 89 0.02 10.38 -2.39
CA ASN A 89 -0.49 9.11 -2.90
C ASN A 89 0.12 7.85 -2.27
N LYS A 90 0.85 8.00 -1.14
CA LYS A 90 1.30 6.87 -0.34
C LYS A 90 0.15 6.28 0.45
N ASN A 91 0.04 4.95 0.41
CA ASN A 91 -0.99 4.20 1.13
C ASN A 91 -0.38 3.55 2.37
N TYR A 92 -1.16 3.53 3.44
CA TYR A 92 -0.76 2.95 4.71
C TYR A 92 -1.86 2.04 5.23
N ARG A 93 -1.47 0.95 5.88
CA ARG A 93 -2.35 0.04 6.60
C ARG A 93 -2.19 0.27 8.10
N PHE A 94 -3.30 0.33 8.82
CA PHE A 94 -3.29 0.24 10.27
C PHE A 94 -3.26 -1.22 10.70
N TYR A 95 -2.36 -1.55 11.63
CA TYR A 95 -2.29 -2.86 12.24
C TYR A 95 -1.70 -2.72 13.64
N ASN A 96 -2.36 -3.29 14.66
CA ASN A 96 -1.94 -3.18 16.06
C ASN A 96 -1.60 -1.74 16.50
N ASN A 97 -2.47 -0.77 16.19
CA ASN A 97 -2.31 0.68 16.44
C ASN A 97 -1.14 1.37 15.73
N SER A 98 -0.39 0.66 14.89
CA SER A 98 0.73 1.21 14.11
C SER A 98 0.34 1.41 12.65
N SER A 99 1.02 2.35 11.99
CA SER A 99 0.89 2.62 10.56
C SER A 99 2.03 1.94 9.81
N TYR A 100 1.69 1.17 8.78
CA TYR A 100 2.64 0.49 7.91
C TYR A 100 2.49 1.04 6.49
N GLU A 101 3.55 1.62 5.92
CA GLU A 101 3.53 2.06 4.51
C GLU A 101 3.42 0.85 3.61
N ILE A 102 2.48 0.84 2.67
CA ILE A 102 2.32 -0.23 1.69
C ILE A 102 3.25 0.08 0.52
N LEU A 103 4.32 -0.72 0.37
CA LEU A 103 5.33 -0.54 -0.67
C LEU A 103 4.96 -1.27 -1.97
N ASP A 104 4.43 -2.48 -1.84
CA ASP A 104 4.05 -3.32 -2.98
C ASP A 104 2.88 -4.23 -2.63
N THR A 105 2.05 -4.57 -3.62
CA THR A 105 0.86 -5.41 -3.46
C THR A 105 0.79 -6.58 -4.44
N ALA A 106 1.76 -6.72 -5.35
CA ALA A 106 1.77 -7.72 -6.40
C ALA A 106 2.17 -9.09 -5.84
N GLY A 107 1.32 -10.10 -5.99
CA GLY A 107 1.50 -11.45 -5.45
C GLY A 107 1.27 -11.54 -3.94
N PHE A 108 1.96 -10.71 -3.16
CA PHE A 108 1.75 -10.52 -1.72
C PHE A 108 1.98 -9.05 -1.34
N TYR A 109 1.76 -8.68 -0.09
CA TYR A 109 1.93 -7.30 0.36
C TYR A 109 3.30 -7.11 1.00
N ILE A 110 4.02 -6.06 0.64
CA ILE A 110 5.23 -5.62 1.35
C ILE A 110 4.93 -4.30 2.04
N TYR A 111 5.36 -4.20 3.29
CA TYR A 111 5.21 -3.01 4.10
C TYR A 111 6.53 -2.50 4.66
N TYR A 112 6.54 -1.21 4.96
CA TYR A 112 7.64 -0.51 5.62
C TYR A 112 7.18 0.19 6.90
N GLN A 113 8.02 0.11 7.91
CA GLN A 113 7.96 0.93 9.12
C GLN A 113 9.40 1.28 9.52
N TYR A 114 9.59 2.34 10.30
CA TYR A 114 10.85 2.55 11.00
C TYR A 114 10.62 2.64 12.50
N ARG A 115 11.62 2.20 13.26
CA ARG A 115 11.72 2.44 14.70
C ARG A 115 12.80 3.44 15.00
N LEU A 116 12.60 4.24 16.06
CA LEU A 116 13.63 5.12 16.60
C LEU A 116 14.36 4.37 17.70
N GLU A 117 15.63 4.05 17.46
CA GLU A 117 16.52 3.45 18.44
C GLU A 117 17.38 4.52 19.11
N GLN A 118 17.63 4.39 20.41
CA GLN A 118 18.59 5.28 21.07
C GLN A 118 20.01 4.91 20.67
N LYS A 119 20.85 5.91 20.41
CA LYS A 119 22.28 5.67 20.19
C LYS A 119 22.91 5.06 21.45
N VAL A 120 23.50 3.88 21.31
CA VAL A 120 24.25 3.20 22.39
C VAL A 120 25.45 4.03 22.85
N LYS A 121 26.01 4.89 21.97
CA LYS A 121 27.05 5.88 22.31
C LYS A 121 26.72 7.24 21.67
N GLY A 122 26.47 8.26 22.50
CA GLY A 122 26.20 9.65 22.09
C GLY A 122 24.76 10.11 22.32
N LYS A 123 24.46 11.38 22.00
CA LYS A 123 23.10 11.95 22.06
C LYS A 123 22.38 11.73 20.73
N GLY A 124 21.11 11.32 20.80
CA GLY A 124 20.20 11.23 19.66
C GLY A 124 19.63 9.83 19.40
N ALA A 125 18.65 9.76 18.51
CA ALA A 125 18.06 8.52 18.03
C ALA A 125 18.51 8.20 16.60
N ILE A 126 18.62 6.93 16.26
CA ILE A 126 18.83 6.40 14.91
C ILE A 126 17.50 5.85 14.41
N LYS A 127 17.20 6.08 13.14
CA LYS A 127 16.10 5.39 12.46
C LYS A 127 16.59 4.03 11.98
N THR A 128 15.92 2.97 12.41
CA THR A 128 16.13 1.62 11.90
C THR A 128 14.93 1.24 11.06
N ASP A 129 15.18 0.97 9.79
CA ASP A 129 14.18 0.53 8.83
C ASP A 129 13.79 -0.93 9.08
N GLU A 130 12.50 -1.21 9.04
CA GLU A 130 11.91 -2.53 9.24
C GLU A 130 10.91 -2.84 8.12
N TYR A 131 10.92 -4.09 7.67
CA TYR A 131 10.10 -4.54 6.57
C TYR A 131 9.22 -5.71 7.00
N PHE A 132 8.00 -5.70 6.49
CA PHE A 132 6.96 -6.65 6.85
C PHE A 132 6.22 -7.11 5.61
N PHE A 133 5.41 -8.15 5.74
CA PHE A 133 4.57 -8.65 4.66
C PHE A 133 3.26 -9.24 5.17
N SER A 134 2.31 -9.41 4.27
CA SER A 134 1.12 -10.27 4.46
C SER A 134 0.78 -10.91 3.11
N ARG A 135 0.14 -12.08 3.11
CA ARG A 135 -0.22 -12.74 1.84
C ARG A 135 -1.30 -11.97 1.10
N TYR A 136 -2.33 -11.56 1.84
CA TYR A 136 -3.46 -10.80 1.33
C TYR A 136 -3.69 -9.54 2.17
N ALA A 137 -4.53 -8.64 1.68
CA ALA A 137 -4.87 -7.39 2.36
C ALA A 137 -5.48 -7.62 3.75
N GLY A 138 -6.25 -8.69 3.93
CA GLY A 138 -6.88 -9.03 5.21
C GLY A 138 -5.98 -9.80 6.18
N ASP A 139 -4.88 -10.39 5.70
CA ASP A 139 -4.02 -11.27 6.49
C ASP A 139 -3.21 -10.50 7.54
N PRO A 140 -2.78 -11.15 8.64
CA PRO A 140 -1.84 -10.58 9.61
C PRO A 140 -0.57 -10.02 8.94
N ILE A 141 -0.04 -8.93 9.49
CA ILE A 141 1.28 -8.40 9.10
C ILE A 141 2.36 -9.14 9.90
N LEU A 142 3.32 -9.73 9.19
CA LEU A 142 4.44 -10.50 9.73
C LEU A 142 5.77 -9.85 9.35
N ALA A 143 6.80 -10.00 10.17
CA ALA A 143 8.15 -9.54 9.81
C ALA A 143 8.63 -10.23 8.51
N LEU A 144 9.26 -9.47 7.62
CA LEU A 144 9.78 -9.99 6.36
C LEU A 144 11.07 -10.76 6.63
N THR A 145 10.92 -12.06 6.88
CA THR A 145 12.03 -13.00 7.07
C THR A 145 11.83 -14.22 6.19
N ALA A 146 12.91 -14.90 5.81
CA ALA A 146 12.83 -16.11 5.00
C ALA A 146 11.94 -17.17 5.67
N ASP A 147 12.08 -17.34 6.99
CA ASP A 147 11.27 -18.26 7.78
C ASP A 147 9.78 -17.94 7.75
N ASN A 148 9.41 -16.66 7.91
CA ASN A 148 8.00 -16.27 7.86
C ASN A 148 7.43 -16.44 6.44
N LEU A 149 8.21 -16.15 5.40
CA LEU A 149 7.81 -16.37 4.01
C LEU A 149 7.55 -17.87 3.74
N LYS A 150 8.45 -18.77 4.17
CA LYS A 150 8.25 -20.23 4.02
C LYS A 150 6.98 -20.70 4.73
N LYS A 151 6.74 -20.22 5.97
CA LYS A 151 5.53 -20.52 6.73
C LYS A 151 4.26 -19.98 6.07
N ALA A 152 4.34 -18.83 5.42
CA ALA A 152 3.21 -18.22 4.71
C ALA A 152 2.86 -18.98 3.41
N PHE A 153 3.86 -19.54 2.74
CA PHE A 153 3.72 -20.26 1.47
C PHE A 153 4.20 -21.71 1.58
N PRO A 154 3.63 -22.55 2.47
CA PRO A 154 4.20 -23.86 2.82
C PRO A 154 4.24 -24.85 1.65
N ALA A 155 3.32 -24.72 0.69
CA ALA A 155 3.23 -25.60 -0.48
C ALA A 155 4.17 -25.19 -1.64
N ASN A 156 4.81 -24.01 -1.58
CA ASN A 156 5.67 -23.52 -2.65
C ASN A 156 7.13 -23.88 -2.38
N HIS A 157 7.47 -25.16 -2.56
CA HIS A 157 8.82 -25.66 -2.32
C HIS A 157 9.87 -25.01 -3.21
N MET A 158 9.53 -24.67 -4.46
CA MET A 158 10.44 -23.96 -5.36
C MET A 158 10.83 -22.59 -4.78
N PHE A 159 9.85 -21.83 -4.28
CA PHE A 159 10.13 -20.56 -3.61
C PHE A 159 11.01 -20.75 -2.37
N HIS A 160 10.83 -21.83 -1.60
CA HIS A 160 11.68 -22.10 -0.43
C HIS A 160 13.13 -22.33 -0.84
N HIS A 161 13.36 -23.11 -1.89
CA HIS A 161 14.70 -23.36 -2.42
C HIS A 161 15.37 -22.08 -2.92
N GLU A 162 14.64 -21.24 -3.65
CA GLU A 162 15.16 -19.95 -4.13
C GLU A 162 15.46 -18.99 -2.97
N LEU A 163 14.62 -18.96 -1.93
CA LEU A 163 14.89 -18.15 -0.73
C LEU A 163 16.23 -18.55 -0.09
N ASP A 164 16.50 -19.85 0.02
CA ASP A 164 17.73 -20.39 0.62
C ASP A 164 18.96 -20.20 -0.27
N ALA A 165 18.79 -20.25 -1.59
CA ALA A 165 19.88 -20.12 -2.54
C ALA A 165 20.31 -18.65 -2.75
N GLN A 166 19.35 -17.72 -2.80
CA GLN A 166 19.58 -16.36 -3.28
C GLN A 166 19.85 -15.33 -2.16
N PHE A 167 19.39 -15.59 -0.92
CA PHE A 167 19.52 -14.64 0.18
C PHE A 167 20.43 -15.18 1.29
N ARG A 168 21.39 -14.35 1.73
CA ARG A 168 22.30 -14.69 2.82
C ARG A 168 21.73 -14.30 4.19
N SER A 169 20.85 -13.30 4.21
CA SER A 169 20.20 -12.80 5.41
C SER A 169 18.85 -12.16 5.08
N ASP A 170 17.99 -12.01 6.09
CA ASP A 170 16.69 -11.34 5.93
C ASP A 170 16.80 -9.90 5.41
N LYS A 171 17.93 -9.23 5.64
CA LYS A 171 18.19 -7.87 5.11
C LYS A 171 18.24 -7.85 3.59
N ASP A 172 18.65 -8.95 2.97
CA ASP A 172 18.80 -9.05 1.52
C ASP A 172 17.45 -9.22 0.81
N LEU A 173 16.38 -9.58 1.53
CA LEU A 173 15.03 -9.79 0.97
C LEU A 173 14.45 -8.53 0.32
N MET A 174 14.86 -7.35 0.79
CA MET A 174 14.46 -6.05 0.22
C MET A 174 15.40 -5.53 -0.87
N ALA A 175 16.36 -6.34 -1.33
CA ALA A 175 17.17 -5.99 -2.48
C ALA A 175 16.27 -5.69 -3.69
N TYR A 176 16.47 -4.53 -4.29
CA TYR A 176 15.72 -4.10 -5.47
C TYR A 176 16.48 -4.46 -6.74
N ASP A 177 15.78 -5.04 -7.71
CA ASP A 177 16.26 -5.24 -9.07
C ASP A 177 15.83 -4.04 -9.92
N SER A 178 16.80 -3.21 -10.30
CA SER A 178 16.54 -2.00 -11.10
C SER A 178 16.18 -2.30 -12.56
N TYR A 179 16.57 -3.46 -13.09
CA TYR A 179 16.23 -3.89 -14.44
C TYR A 179 14.79 -4.40 -14.50
N ALA A 180 14.42 -5.28 -13.56
CA ALA A 180 13.05 -5.79 -13.43
C ALA A 180 12.07 -4.79 -12.78
N LYS A 181 12.59 -3.70 -12.20
CA LYS A 181 11.84 -2.69 -11.44
C LYS A 181 11.00 -3.29 -10.32
N ASN A 182 11.54 -4.30 -9.63
CA ASN A 182 10.83 -5.04 -8.60
C ASN A 182 11.79 -5.50 -7.48
N TYR A 183 11.27 -5.86 -6.31
CA TYR A 183 12.07 -6.48 -5.27
C TYR A 183 12.47 -7.91 -5.68
N LYS A 184 13.72 -8.30 -5.42
CA LYS A 184 14.22 -9.64 -5.81
C LYS A 184 13.36 -10.76 -5.24
N VAL A 185 12.92 -10.64 -3.98
CA VAL A 185 12.02 -11.62 -3.35
C VAL A 185 10.70 -11.78 -4.11
N LYS A 186 10.21 -10.71 -4.75
CA LYS A 186 8.99 -10.75 -5.58
C LYS A 186 9.23 -11.45 -6.90
N CYS A 187 10.38 -11.20 -7.54
CA CYS A 187 10.76 -11.89 -8.76
C CYS A 187 10.80 -13.40 -8.53
N LEU A 188 11.52 -13.85 -7.49
CA LEU A 188 11.63 -15.28 -7.15
C LEU A 188 10.28 -15.90 -6.81
N TYR A 189 9.43 -15.19 -6.06
CA TYR A 189 8.06 -15.65 -5.81
C TYR A 189 7.28 -15.84 -7.11
N ASN A 190 7.29 -14.87 -8.02
CA ASN A 190 6.56 -14.98 -9.28
C ASN A 190 7.11 -16.06 -10.20
N ASP A 191 8.43 -16.25 -10.24
CA ASP A 191 9.07 -17.29 -11.05
C ASP A 191 8.75 -18.70 -10.53
N SER A 192 8.62 -18.86 -9.21
CA SER A 192 8.25 -20.13 -8.59
C SER A 192 6.81 -20.58 -8.83
N LEU A 193 5.95 -19.72 -9.39
CA LEU A 193 4.54 -20.02 -9.71
C LEU A 193 4.33 -20.48 -11.15
N LYS A 194 5.38 -20.49 -11.97
CA LYS A 194 5.36 -20.95 -13.36
C LYS A 194 5.52 -22.46 -13.44
#